data_AF-A0AA38YJ32-F1
#
_entry.id   AF-A0AA38YJ32-F1
#
_cell.length_a   1.000
_cell.length_b   1.000
_cell.length_c   1.000
_cell.angle_alpha   90.00
_cell.angle_beta   90.00
_cell.angle_gamma   90.00
#
_symmetry.space_group_name_H-M   'P 1'
#
loop_
_entity.id
_entity.type
_entity.pdbx_description
1 polymer ?
#
loop_
_entity_poly.entity_id
_entity_poly.type
_entity_poly.pdbx_seq_one_letter_code
_entity_poly.pdbx_strand_id
1 'polypeptide(L)'
;MGSWVQGVLFIFVVVCIGNAVGSGEKCDFFQGIWVRDETYPLYKPEECPFIEREFNCQKNGRMDDSYLKFRWQPQGCALQRFDGQDFLERFRGKSIMFIGDSLSRNQWQSLTCMLHTSAPRAQYNITRVGDVSIFTFMDYDVKVMLDRSVYLVDVVDEKIGRVLKLDSIQGGKLWKNIDMLIFNTWHWWNRRGPLQPWDYIQTGKKILKDMDRMIAFEEALTTWANWVDLNIDPTKSKVFFQGVSPSHYK
;
A
#
# COMPACT_ATOMS: atom_id res chain seq x y z
N MET A 1 18.63 -1.13 -4.30
CA MET A 1 18.42 -0.44 -3.01
C MET A 1 17.02 -0.77 -2.55
N GLY A 2 16.87 -1.73 -1.62
CA GLY A 2 15.59 -2.01 -1.00
C GLY A 2 15.17 -0.79 -0.21
N SER A 3 14.19 -0.05 -0.73
CA SER A 3 13.62 1.08 -0.02
C SER A 3 13.13 0.61 1.34
N TRP A 4 13.22 1.52 2.29
CA TRP A 4 12.82 1.53 3.69
C TRP A 4 11.33 1.18 3.96
N VAL A 5 10.69 0.40 3.08
CA VAL A 5 9.27 0.11 3.04
C VAL A 5 8.85 -0.90 4.11
N GLN A 6 9.78 -1.71 4.64
CA GLN A 6 9.47 -2.66 5.70
C GLN A 6 9.01 -1.99 7.01
N GLY A 7 9.50 -0.79 7.35
CA GLY A 7 9.06 -0.14 8.60
C GLY A 7 7.94 0.90 8.45
N VAL A 8 7.61 1.36 7.24
CA VAL A 8 6.42 2.22 7.04
C VAL A 8 5.14 1.39 7.03
N LEU A 9 5.17 0.14 6.53
CA LEU A 9 4.03 -0.78 6.67
C LEU A 9 3.68 -1.06 8.15
N PHE A 10 4.68 -0.98 9.02
CA PHE A 10 4.61 -1.38 10.41
C PHE A 10 3.87 -0.42 11.32
N ILE A 11 3.78 0.85 10.93
CA ILE A 11 2.98 1.83 11.67
C ILE A 11 1.48 1.54 11.46
N PHE A 12 1.06 1.18 10.24
CA PHE A 12 -0.37 1.15 9.87
C PHE A 12 -1.13 -0.08 10.36
N VAL A 13 -0.48 -1.25 10.46
CA VAL A 13 -1.13 -2.47 10.96
C VAL A 13 -1.32 -2.42 12.48
N VAL A 14 -0.41 -1.75 13.20
CA VAL A 14 -0.48 -1.63 14.67
C VAL A 14 -1.60 -0.69 15.11
N VAL A 15 -1.93 0.39 14.39
CA VAL A 15 -3.00 1.34 14.78
C VAL A 15 -4.38 0.68 14.87
N CYS A 16 -4.64 -0.40 14.14
CA CYS A 16 -5.93 -1.10 14.22
C CYS A 16 -5.90 -2.43 15.01
N ILE A 17 -4.72 -2.89 15.45
CA ILE A 17 -4.57 -4.26 15.99
C ILE A 17 -3.78 -4.29 17.30
N GLY A 18 -2.81 -3.40 17.51
CA GLY A 18 -2.05 -3.31 18.76
C GLY A 18 -2.53 -2.17 19.64
N ASN A 19 -2.79 -2.47 20.91
CA ASN A 19 -2.97 -1.42 21.92
C ASN A 19 -1.63 -0.67 22.07
N ALA A 20 -1.59 0.63 21.76
CA ALA A 20 -0.52 1.48 22.24
C ALA A 20 -0.60 1.50 23.77
N VAL A 21 0.41 0.96 24.46
CA VAL A 21 0.50 1.08 25.92
C VAL A 21 1.16 2.43 26.21
N GLY A 22 0.35 3.41 26.60
CA GLY A 22 0.81 4.78 26.88
C GLY A 22 -0.17 5.56 27.76
N SER A 23 0.38 6.40 28.64
CA SER A 23 -0.37 7.24 29.58
C SER A 23 -0.88 8.52 28.89
N GLY A 24 -2.19 8.76 28.92
CA GLY A 24 -2.78 10.10 29.02
C GLY A 24 -2.75 11.06 27.83
N GLU A 25 -1.92 10.88 26.81
CA GLU A 25 -1.89 11.74 25.61
C GLU A 25 -1.99 10.93 24.30
N LYS A 26 -2.61 11.52 23.27
CA LYS A 26 -2.74 10.92 21.94
C LYS A 26 -1.35 10.66 21.36
N CYS A 27 -0.96 9.39 21.20
CA CYS A 27 0.31 9.03 20.58
C CYS A 27 0.28 9.33 19.08
N ASP A 28 1.19 10.20 18.62
CA ASP A 28 1.44 10.40 17.19
C ASP A 28 2.41 9.32 16.69
N PHE A 29 1.89 8.35 15.93
CA PHE A 29 2.69 7.25 15.42
C PHE A 29 3.69 7.65 14.33
N PHE A 30 3.58 8.86 13.77
CA PHE A 30 4.44 9.34 12.69
C PHE A 30 5.62 10.18 13.18
N GLN A 31 5.66 10.52 14.48
CA GLN A 31 6.77 11.20 15.13
C GLN A 31 7.54 10.23 16.01
N GLY A 32 8.85 10.11 15.78
CA GLY A 32 9.65 9.09 16.43
C GLY A 32 11.04 8.96 15.83
N ILE A 33 11.69 7.85 16.16
CA ILE A 33 13.05 7.55 15.71
C ILE A 33 13.17 6.10 15.27
N TRP A 34 14.12 5.84 14.38
CA TRP A 34 14.55 4.47 14.08
C TRP A 34 15.48 3.97 15.17
N VAL A 35 15.14 2.84 15.76
CA VAL A 35 15.92 2.19 16.82
C VAL A 35 16.38 0.83 16.31
N ARG A 36 17.65 0.49 16.57
CA ARG A 36 18.18 -0.84 16.27
C ARG A 36 17.51 -1.88 17.16
N ASP A 37 17.07 -2.98 16.56
CA ASP A 37 16.44 -4.11 17.23
C ASP A 37 16.91 -5.42 16.59
N GLU A 38 17.65 -6.22 17.34
CA GLU A 38 18.22 -7.48 16.84
C GLU A 38 17.16 -8.56 16.57
N THR A 39 15.95 -8.40 17.11
CA THR A 39 14.81 -9.30 16.87
C THR A 39 14.16 -9.08 15.51
N TYR A 40 14.54 -8.04 14.77
CA TYR A 40 14.12 -7.81 13.38
C TYR A 40 15.06 -8.54 12.40
N PRO A 41 14.63 -8.82 11.15
CA PRO A 41 13.32 -8.54 10.57
C PRO A 41 12.23 -9.48 11.09
N LEU A 42 10.97 -9.17 10.78
CA LEU A 42 9.81 -9.95 11.22
C LEU A 42 9.59 -11.21 10.40
N TYR A 43 10.21 -11.26 9.23
CA TYR A 43 10.28 -12.41 8.37
C TYR A 43 11.60 -12.34 7.60
N LYS A 44 12.16 -13.50 7.28
CA LYS A 44 13.31 -13.55 6.37
C LYS A 44 12.79 -13.63 4.93
N PRO A 45 13.34 -12.83 3.98
CA PRO A 45 12.92 -12.89 2.58
C PRO A 45 12.97 -14.30 1.98
N GLU A 46 13.90 -15.15 2.44
CA GLU A 46 14.08 -16.52 1.96
C GLU A 46 12.94 -17.47 2.39
N GLU A 47 12.23 -17.13 3.47
CA GLU A 47 11.09 -17.89 4.00
C GLU A 47 9.77 -17.53 3.27
N CYS A 48 9.79 -16.53 2.39
CA CYS A 48 8.62 -16.11 1.62
C CYS A 48 8.73 -16.54 0.15
N PRO A 49 8.10 -17.65 -0.28
CA PRO A 49 8.34 -18.24 -1.59
C PRO A 49 7.82 -17.40 -2.77
N PHE A 50 6.91 -16.46 -2.51
CA PHE A 50 6.28 -15.60 -3.51
C PHE A 50 6.79 -14.16 -3.50
N ILE A 51 7.86 -13.85 -2.74
CA ILE A 51 8.50 -12.54 -2.81
C ILE A 51 9.07 -12.32 -4.22
N GLU A 52 8.75 -11.19 -4.82
CA GLU A 52 9.23 -10.88 -6.16
C GLU A 52 10.71 -10.52 -6.16
N ARG A 53 11.36 -10.74 -7.31
CA ARG A 53 12.79 -10.50 -7.48
C ARG A 53 13.15 -9.06 -7.14
N GLU A 54 12.34 -8.09 -7.54
CA GLU A 54 12.56 -6.65 -7.32
C GLU A 54 12.69 -6.28 -5.84
N PHE A 55 12.10 -7.06 -4.93
CA PHE A 55 12.13 -6.81 -3.49
C PHE A 55 13.09 -7.73 -2.72
N ASN A 56 13.61 -8.79 -3.34
CA ASN A 56 14.55 -9.71 -2.70
C ASN A 56 16.01 -9.26 -2.82
N CYS A 57 16.40 -8.29 -1.99
CA CYS A 57 17.73 -7.67 -2.04
C CYS A 57 18.88 -8.65 -1.78
N GLN A 58 18.73 -9.56 -0.81
CA GLN A 58 19.76 -10.55 -0.46
C GLN A 58 20.00 -11.51 -1.64
N LYS A 59 18.93 -12.06 -2.22
CA LYS A 59 19.01 -12.92 -3.41
C LYS A 59 19.56 -12.18 -4.64
N ASN A 60 19.41 -10.86 -4.68
CA ASN A 60 20.00 -10.00 -5.72
C ASN A 60 21.46 -9.58 -5.43
N GLY A 61 22.11 -10.15 -4.42
CA GLY A 61 23.55 -9.98 -4.16
C GLY A 61 23.92 -8.88 -3.17
N ARG A 62 22.96 -8.25 -2.49
CA ARG A 62 23.27 -7.37 -1.35
C ARG A 62 23.79 -8.23 -0.19
N MET A 63 24.97 -7.94 0.33
CA MET A 63 25.62 -8.75 1.39
C MET A 63 25.34 -8.26 2.81
N ASP A 64 25.15 -6.94 3.01
CA ASP A 64 24.84 -6.38 4.32
C ASP A 64 23.37 -6.65 4.69
N ASP A 65 23.09 -6.91 5.98
CA ASP A 65 21.74 -7.15 6.51
C ASP A 65 21.33 -6.14 7.60
N SER A 66 22.22 -5.20 7.95
CA SER A 66 22.01 -4.25 9.04
C SER A 66 20.78 -3.35 8.84
N TYR A 67 20.38 -3.09 7.60
CA TYR A 67 19.17 -2.35 7.26
C TYR A 67 17.88 -3.06 7.69
N LEU A 68 17.92 -4.38 7.88
CA LEU A 68 16.80 -5.18 8.36
C LEU A 68 16.65 -5.11 9.89
N LYS A 69 17.61 -4.53 10.61
CA LYS A 69 17.69 -4.51 12.08
C LYS A 69 17.12 -3.25 12.70
N PHE A 70 16.22 -2.55 12.01
CA PHE A 70 15.65 -1.30 12.49
C PHE A 70 14.14 -1.40 12.62
N ARG A 71 13.62 -0.85 13.73
CA ARG A 71 12.21 -0.64 13.96
C ARG A 71 11.91 0.82 14.22
N TRP A 72 10.70 1.24 13.87
CA TRP A 72 10.21 2.57 14.23
C TRP A 72 9.76 2.59 15.69
N GLN A 73 10.15 3.64 16.42
CA GLN A 73 9.75 3.88 17.80
C GLN A 73 9.07 5.26 17.87
N PRO A 74 7.73 5.32 17.96
CA PRO A 74 7.02 6.56 18.18
C PRO A 74 7.44 7.24 19.47
N GLN A 75 7.34 8.57 19.50
CA GLN A 75 7.50 9.36 20.69
C GLN A 75 6.19 9.29 21.51
N GLY A 76 6.29 9.00 22.80
CA GLY A 76 5.13 8.98 23.71
C GLY A 76 4.33 7.68 23.76
N CYS A 77 4.63 6.67 22.92
CA CYS A 77 4.11 5.31 23.11
C CYS A 77 5.01 4.24 22.50
N ALA A 78 4.78 2.98 22.92
CA ALA A 78 5.42 1.81 22.32
C ALA A 78 4.46 1.12 21.35
N LEU A 79 4.97 0.82 20.14
CA LEU A 79 4.28 -0.08 19.21
C LEU A 79 4.42 -1.52 19.71
N GLN A 80 3.31 -2.25 19.74
CA GLN A 80 3.36 -3.69 19.96
C GLN A 80 4.05 -4.37 18.78
N ARG A 81 4.80 -5.43 19.07
CA ARG A 81 5.36 -6.28 18.02
C ARG A 81 4.20 -6.95 17.27
N PHE A 82 4.30 -7.01 15.95
CA PHE A 82 3.31 -7.69 15.12
C PHE A 82 3.26 -9.18 15.44
N ASP A 83 2.04 -9.67 15.61
CA ASP A 83 1.71 -11.08 15.69
C ASP A 83 0.83 -11.41 14.47
N GLY A 84 1.38 -12.17 13.53
CA GLY A 84 0.68 -12.49 12.30
C GLY A 84 -0.46 -13.51 12.50
N GLN A 85 -0.41 -14.34 13.55
CA GLN A 85 -1.51 -15.27 13.85
C GLN A 85 -2.69 -14.52 14.46
N ASP A 86 -2.42 -13.63 15.44
CA ASP A 86 -3.44 -12.73 15.99
C ASP A 86 -4.06 -11.84 14.90
N PHE A 87 -3.23 -11.33 13.97
CA PHE A 87 -3.72 -10.60 12.80
C PHE A 87 -4.72 -11.44 11.99
N LEU A 88 -4.35 -12.66 11.60
CA LEU A 88 -5.19 -13.53 10.77
C LEU A 88 -6.50 -13.87 11.47
N GLU A 89 -6.48 -14.11 12.79
CA GLU A 89 -7.70 -14.37 13.57
C GLU A 89 -8.63 -13.15 13.62
N ARG A 90 -8.09 -11.95 13.85
CA ARG A 90 -8.90 -10.70 13.89
C ARG A 90 -9.47 -10.31 12.53
N PHE A 91 -8.77 -10.70 11.47
CA PHE A 91 -9.19 -10.49 10.09
C PHE A 91 -9.96 -11.67 9.50
N ARG A 92 -10.25 -12.72 10.26
CA ARG A 92 -10.96 -13.90 9.78
C ARG A 92 -12.24 -13.51 9.01
N GLY A 93 -12.37 -14.00 7.78
CA GLY A 93 -13.48 -13.69 6.87
C GLY A 93 -13.47 -12.28 6.26
N LYS A 94 -12.40 -11.49 6.43
CA LYS A 94 -12.28 -10.11 5.95
C LYS A 94 -11.32 -9.96 4.78
N SER A 95 -11.42 -8.81 4.14
CA SER A 95 -10.66 -8.41 2.97
C SER A 95 -9.88 -7.11 3.19
N ILE A 96 -8.63 -7.11 2.73
CA ILE A 96 -7.73 -5.98 2.72
C ILE A 96 -7.33 -5.76 1.28
N MET A 97 -7.36 -4.52 0.79
CA MET A 97 -6.92 -4.20 -0.56
C MET A 97 -5.95 -3.03 -0.54
N PHE A 98 -4.80 -3.24 -1.19
CA PHE A 98 -3.84 -2.19 -1.52
C PHE A 98 -4.15 -1.66 -2.91
N ILE A 99 -4.30 -0.34 -3.06
CA ILE A 99 -4.67 0.33 -4.31
C ILE A 99 -3.67 1.43 -4.59
N GLY A 100 -2.93 1.32 -5.69
CA GLY A 100 -2.00 2.38 -6.02
C GLY A 100 -0.89 2.01 -6.98
N ASP A 101 0.28 2.59 -6.73
CA ASP A 101 1.47 2.38 -7.53
C ASP A 101 2.33 1.19 -7.05
N SER A 102 3.58 1.12 -7.50
CA SER A 102 4.52 0.06 -7.11
C SER A 102 4.76 -0.04 -5.61
N LEU A 103 4.52 1.02 -4.82
CA LEU A 103 4.61 0.96 -3.37
C LEU A 103 3.48 0.13 -2.77
N SER A 104 2.25 0.25 -3.29
CA SER A 104 1.13 -0.59 -2.89
C SER A 104 1.44 -2.07 -3.14
N ARG A 105 2.06 -2.41 -4.27
CA ARG A 105 2.56 -3.76 -4.56
C ARG A 105 3.63 -4.21 -3.55
N ASN A 106 4.58 -3.35 -3.23
CA ASN A 106 5.64 -3.65 -2.26
C ASN A 106 5.05 -3.92 -0.86
N GLN A 107 4.10 -3.09 -0.43
CA GLN A 107 3.42 -3.20 0.85
C GLN A 107 2.56 -4.46 0.94
N TRP A 108 1.80 -4.76 -0.11
CA TRP A 108 1.03 -6.00 -0.26
C TRP A 108 1.92 -7.26 -0.13
N GLN A 109 3.09 -7.26 -0.79
CA GLN A 109 4.06 -8.36 -0.65
C GLN A 109 4.64 -8.46 0.76
N SER A 110 4.94 -7.33 1.39
CA SER A 110 5.45 -7.34 2.76
C SER A 110 4.45 -7.92 3.74
N LEU A 111 3.15 -7.55 3.65
CA LEU A 111 2.12 -8.11 4.51
C LEU A 111 1.92 -9.61 4.27
N THR A 112 1.77 -10.02 3.01
CA THR A 112 1.56 -11.44 2.68
C THR A 112 2.73 -12.31 3.13
N CYS A 113 3.98 -11.86 3.00
CA CYS A 113 5.14 -12.56 3.54
C CYS A 113 5.10 -12.68 5.07
N MET A 114 4.82 -11.58 5.80
CA MET A 114 4.73 -11.61 7.26
C MET A 114 3.65 -12.56 7.77
N LEU A 115 2.50 -12.60 7.09
CA LEU A 115 1.40 -13.51 7.44
C LEU A 115 1.76 -14.97 7.14
N HIS A 116 2.37 -15.23 5.98
CA HIS A 116 2.82 -16.58 5.61
C HIS A 116 3.87 -17.12 6.59
N THR A 117 4.87 -16.33 6.96
CA THR A 117 5.90 -16.78 7.91
C THR A 117 5.36 -16.96 9.33
N SER A 118 4.32 -16.21 9.71
CA SER A 118 3.66 -16.36 11.01
C SER A 118 2.76 -17.61 11.08
N ALA A 119 2.20 -18.04 9.94
CA ALA A 119 1.33 -19.21 9.82
C ALA A 119 1.77 -20.12 8.64
N PRO A 120 2.96 -20.75 8.70
CA PRO A 120 3.57 -21.43 7.54
C PRO A 120 2.83 -22.69 7.08
N ARG A 121 1.96 -23.25 7.93
CA ARG A 121 1.12 -24.41 7.61
C ARG A 121 -0.24 -24.02 7.03
N ALA A 122 -0.60 -22.73 7.12
CA ALA A 122 -1.88 -22.26 6.63
C ALA A 122 -1.92 -22.36 5.11
N GLN A 123 -2.98 -22.98 4.58
CA GLN A 123 -3.14 -23.10 3.15
C GLN A 123 -3.43 -21.74 2.54
N TYR A 124 -2.81 -21.42 1.41
CA TYR A 124 -3.07 -20.18 0.69
C TYR A 124 -3.28 -20.41 -0.81
N ASN A 125 -4.00 -19.48 -1.43
CA ASN A 125 -4.21 -19.46 -2.88
C ASN A 125 -3.94 -18.05 -3.43
N ILE A 126 -3.37 -17.97 -4.63
CA ILE A 126 -3.09 -16.73 -5.33
C ILE A 126 -3.84 -16.78 -6.66
N THR A 127 -4.84 -15.92 -6.81
CA THR A 127 -5.65 -15.81 -8.03
C THR A 127 -5.60 -14.40 -8.57
N ARG A 128 -5.90 -14.23 -9.86
CA ARG A 128 -6.04 -12.92 -10.49
C ARG A 128 -7.40 -12.82 -11.16
N VAL A 129 -8.13 -11.73 -10.87
CA VAL A 129 -9.41 -11.41 -11.51
C VAL A 129 -9.30 -10.02 -12.12
N GLY A 130 -9.25 -9.97 -13.46
CA GLY A 130 -8.91 -8.73 -14.17
C GLY A 130 -7.51 -8.24 -13.77
N ASP A 131 -7.43 -7.02 -13.25
CA ASP A 131 -6.19 -6.41 -12.76
C ASP A 131 -5.94 -6.58 -11.27
N VAL A 132 -6.85 -7.25 -10.57
CA VAL A 132 -6.76 -7.46 -9.12
C VAL A 132 -6.08 -8.81 -8.83
N SER A 133 -4.95 -8.76 -8.13
CA SER A 133 -4.31 -9.94 -7.53
C SER A 133 -4.90 -10.20 -6.16
N ILE A 134 -5.29 -11.45 -5.87
CA ILE A 134 -5.95 -11.84 -4.62
C ILE A 134 -5.13 -12.95 -3.97
N PHE A 135 -4.54 -12.66 -2.81
CA PHE A 135 -3.89 -13.64 -1.95
C PHE A 135 -4.87 -14.05 -0.85
N THR A 136 -5.28 -15.32 -0.81
CA THR A 136 -6.25 -15.82 0.18
C THR A 136 -5.57 -16.78 1.14
N PHE A 137 -5.59 -16.48 2.44
CA PHE A 137 -5.26 -17.44 3.51
C PHE A 137 -6.51 -18.25 3.82
N MET A 138 -6.60 -19.47 3.26
CA MET A 138 -7.83 -20.27 3.21
C MET A 138 -8.31 -20.69 4.59
N ASP A 139 -7.41 -21.05 5.49
CA ASP A 139 -7.71 -21.46 6.87
C ASP A 139 -8.38 -20.33 7.69
N TYR A 140 -8.22 -19.08 7.26
CA TYR A 140 -8.74 -17.88 7.91
C TYR A 140 -9.81 -17.17 7.07
N ASP A 141 -10.02 -17.55 5.82
CA ASP A 141 -10.79 -16.79 4.82
C ASP A 141 -10.39 -15.30 4.79
N VAL A 142 -9.09 -15.02 4.92
CA VAL A 142 -8.53 -13.65 4.84
C VAL A 142 -8.04 -13.40 3.43
N LYS A 143 -8.50 -12.32 2.81
CA LYS A 143 -8.09 -11.90 1.47
C LYS A 143 -7.19 -10.66 1.56
N VAL A 144 -5.99 -10.76 1.02
CA VAL A 144 -5.04 -9.65 0.87
C VAL A 144 -4.87 -9.37 -0.62
N MET A 145 -5.44 -8.27 -1.07
CA MET A 145 -5.68 -7.95 -2.48
C MET A 145 -4.78 -6.78 -2.91
N LEU A 146 -4.46 -6.74 -4.20
CA LEU A 146 -3.71 -5.68 -4.84
C LEU A 146 -4.42 -5.26 -6.12
N ASP A 147 -4.79 -3.99 -6.21
CA ASP A 147 -5.27 -3.35 -7.43
C ASP A 147 -4.31 -2.25 -7.88
N ARG A 148 -3.93 -2.28 -9.16
CA ARG A 148 -2.95 -1.33 -9.70
C ARG A 148 -3.65 -0.13 -10.32
N SER A 149 -3.90 0.89 -9.50
CA SER A 149 -4.41 2.19 -9.93
C SER A 149 -3.41 3.30 -9.63
N VAL A 150 -2.41 3.47 -10.50
CA VAL A 150 -1.24 4.31 -10.22
C VAL A 150 -1.55 5.80 -10.00
N TYR A 151 -2.65 6.30 -10.57
CA TYR A 151 -3.13 7.68 -10.43
C TYR A 151 -4.41 7.79 -9.60
N LEU A 152 -4.99 6.66 -9.15
CA LEU A 152 -6.33 6.51 -8.57
C LEU A 152 -7.49 6.86 -9.51
N VAL A 153 -7.31 7.84 -10.38
CA VAL A 153 -8.21 8.23 -11.47
C VAL A 153 -7.87 7.50 -12.77
N ASP A 154 -8.81 7.54 -13.72
CA ASP A 154 -8.73 6.72 -14.93
C ASP A 154 -7.74 7.28 -15.97
N VAL A 155 -6.99 6.37 -16.59
CA VAL A 155 -6.31 6.61 -17.88
C VAL A 155 -7.02 5.76 -18.92
N VAL A 156 -7.61 6.40 -19.93
CA VAL A 156 -8.44 5.72 -20.94
C VAL A 156 -7.91 5.97 -22.35
N ASP A 157 -8.01 4.97 -23.21
CA ASP A 157 -7.75 5.11 -24.64
C ASP A 157 -8.96 5.77 -25.32
N GLU A 158 -8.75 6.97 -25.85
CA GLU A 158 -9.72 7.74 -26.63
C GLU A 158 -9.24 7.90 -28.07
N LYS A 159 -10.11 8.36 -28.98
CA LYS A 159 -9.73 8.60 -30.39
C LYS A 159 -8.56 9.58 -30.57
N ILE A 160 -8.37 10.47 -29.60
CA ILE A 160 -7.29 11.46 -29.61
C ILE A 160 -5.97 10.93 -29.03
N GLY A 161 -5.98 9.74 -28.42
CA GLY A 161 -4.85 9.15 -27.69
C GLY A 161 -5.24 8.73 -26.27
N ARG A 162 -4.26 8.42 -25.43
CA ARG A 162 -4.45 8.07 -24.02
C ARG A 162 -4.76 9.34 -23.22
N VAL A 163 -5.84 9.35 -22.45
CA VAL A 163 -6.29 10.52 -21.69
C VAL A 163 -6.32 10.19 -20.21
N LEU A 164 -5.57 10.94 -19.40
CA LEU A 164 -5.73 10.95 -17.94
C LEU A 164 -6.95 11.80 -17.59
N LYS A 165 -8.02 11.18 -17.10
CA LYS A 165 -9.27 11.85 -16.72
C LYS A 165 -9.26 12.10 -15.22
N LEU A 166 -9.04 13.35 -14.78
CA LEU A 166 -8.86 13.69 -13.37
C LEU A 166 -10.17 13.63 -12.55
N ASP A 167 -11.32 13.59 -13.22
CA ASP A 167 -12.66 13.60 -12.64
C ASP A 167 -13.40 12.25 -12.78
N SER A 168 -12.67 11.16 -13.06
CA SER A 168 -13.24 9.83 -13.31
C SER A 168 -12.53 8.73 -12.53
N ILE A 169 -13.31 7.86 -11.87
CA ILE A 169 -12.84 6.68 -11.13
C ILE A 169 -13.75 5.48 -11.44
N GLN A 170 -13.64 4.94 -12.65
CA GLN A 170 -14.39 3.75 -13.07
C GLN A 170 -13.89 2.49 -12.36
N GLY A 171 -12.59 2.43 -12.06
CA GLY A 171 -11.98 1.34 -11.28
C GLY A 171 -12.56 1.18 -9.88
N GLY A 172 -13.11 2.26 -9.31
CA GLY A 172 -13.62 2.30 -7.94
C GLY A 172 -14.70 1.26 -7.62
N LYS A 173 -15.41 0.76 -8.63
CA LYS A 173 -16.36 -0.36 -8.46
C LYS A 173 -15.74 -1.60 -7.78
N LEU A 174 -14.44 -1.82 -7.96
CA LEU A 174 -13.69 -2.95 -7.38
C LEU A 174 -13.33 -2.74 -5.90
N TRP A 175 -13.35 -1.50 -5.42
CA TRP A 175 -12.94 -1.14 -4.06
C TRP A 175 -14.10 -1.17 -3.05
N LYS A 176 -15.34 -1.32 -3.55
CA LYS A 176 -16.54 -1.41 -2.72
C LYS A 176 -16.57 -2.72 -1.95
N ASN A 177 -17.15 -2.69 -0.75
CA ASN A 177 -17.32 -3.85 0.14
C ASN A 177 -16.00 -4.52 0.56
N ILE A 178 -14.91 -3.76 0.61
CA ILE A 178 -13.63 -4.20 1.18
C ILE A 178 -13.53 -3.69 2.61
N ASP A 179 -13.14 -4.54 3.56
CA ASP A 179 -13.09 -4.20 4.99
C ASP A 179 -11.96 -3.22 5.33
N MET A 180 -10.85 -3.28 4.59
CA MET A 180 -9.73 -2.36 4.73
C MET A 180 -9.15 -1.96 3.36
N LEU A 181 -9.16 -0.66 3.08
CA LEU A 181 -8.61 -0.07 1.85
C LEU A 181 -7.36 0.74 2.19
N ILE A 182 -6.27 0.49 1.47
CA ILE A 182 -4.99 1.18 1.66
C ILE A 182 -4.58 1.77 0.31
N PHE A 183 -4.76 3.08 0.18
CA PHE A 183 -4.46 3.82 -1.05
C PHE A 183 -3.05 4.41 -1.03
N ASN A 184 -2.42 4.51 -2.19
CA ASN A 184 -1.24 5.35 -2.38
C ASN A 184 -1.17 5.85 -3.82
N THR A 185 -0.65 7.06 -4.03
CA THR A 185 -0.26 7.52 -5.37
C THR A 185 0.75 8.65 -5.28
N TRP A 186 1.90 8.52 -5.96
CA TRP A 186 2.85 9.64 -6.13
C TRP A 186 3.87 9.42 -7.26
N HIS A 187 4.51 8.25 -7.33
CA HIS A 187 5.74 8.07 -8.12
C HIS A 187 5.55 8.21 -9.64
N TRP A 188 4.31 8.18 -10.11
CA TRP A 188 3.96 8.29 -11.53
C TRP A 188 3.58 9.72 -11.96
N TRP A 189 3.30 10.62 -11.03
CA TRP A 189 2.84 11.99 -11.33
C TRP A 189 3.94 12.80 -12.01
N ASN A 190 5.18 12.69 -11.56
CA ASN A 190 6.28 13.50 -12.10
C ASN A 190 6.89 12.97 -13.41
N ARG A 191 6.33 11.93 -14.03
CA ARG A 191 6.81 11.41 -15.31
C ARG A 191 6.49 12.38 -16.46
N ARG A 192 7.46 12.56 -17.36
CA ARG A 192 7.36 13.43 -18.54
C ARG A 192 8.05 12.79 -19.74
N GLY A 193 7.76 13.32 -20.94
CA GLY A 193 8.35 12.86 -22.18
C GLY A 193 8.00 11.40 -22.49
N PRO A 194 8.94 10.58 -22.99
CA PRO A 194 8.67 9.19 -23.35
C PRO A 194 8.16 8.29 -22.20
N LEU A 195 8.39 8.69 -20.95
CA LEU A 195 7.94 7.93 -19.77
C LEU A 195 6.52 8.26 -19.33
N GLN A 196 5.88 9.27 -19.96
CA GLN A 196 4.52 9.67 -19.63
C GLN A 196 3.52 8.65 -20.18
N PRO A 197 2.65 8.07 -19.33
CA PRO A 197 1.76 6.98 -19.74
C PRO A 197 0.47 7.46 -20.42
N TRP A 198 0.29 8.78 -20.57
CA TRP A 198 -0.87 9.41 -21.19
C TRP A 198 -0.44 10.53 -22.13
N ASP A 199 -1.28 10.86 -23.11
CA ASP A 199 -0.99 11.82 -24.17
C ASP A 199 -1.70 13.17 -23.96
N TYR A 200 -2.79 13.17 -23.18
CA TYR A 200 -3.60 14.33 -22.80
C TYR A 200 -4.10 14.21 -21.35
N ILE A 201 -4.44 15.34 -20.73
CA ILE A 201 -5.15 15.39 -19.45
C ILE A 201 -6.51 16.06 -19.67
N GLN A 202 -7.53 15.53 -19.03
CA GLN A 202 -8.90 16.01 -19.11
C GLN A 202 -9.49 16.24 -17.71
N THR A 203 -10.17 17.37 -17.56
CA THR A 203 -11.08 17.65 -16.43
C THR A 203 -12.36 18.25 -16.98
N GLY A 204 -13.51 17.62 -16.74
CA GLY A 204 -14.79 17.98 -17.34
C GLY A 204 -14.73 17.92 -18.87
N LYS A 205 -14.99 19.07 -19.51
CA LYS A 205 -14.92 19.23 -20.98
C LYS A 205 -13.58 19.76 -21.49
N LYS A 206 -12.67 20.16 -20.59
CA LYS A 206 -11.39 20.77 -20.96
C LYS A 206 -10.36 19.67 -21.17
N ILE A 207 -9.74 19.65 -22.35
CA ILE A 207 -8.66 18.72 -22.71
C ILE A 207 -7.40 19.54 -22.95
N LEU A 208 -6.32 19.17 -22.27
CA LEU A 208 -5.00 19.81 -22.39
C LEU A 208 -3.96 18.78 -22.81
N LYS A 209 -2.92 19.22 -23.52
CA LYS A 209 -1.79 18.33 -23.86
C LYS A 209 -0.97 17.97 -22.62
N ASP A 210 -0.85 18.92 -21.70
CA ASP A 210 -0.15 18.77 -20.44
C ASP A 210 -0.67 19.81 -19.44
N MET A 211 -0.39 19.64 -18.15
CA MET A 211 -0.71 20.60 -17.09
C MET A 211 0.30 20.49 -15.92
N ASP A 212 0.24 21.44 -14.99
CA ASP A 212 1.05 21.38 -13.78
C ASP A 212 0.75 20.11 -12.95
N ARG A 213 1.79 19.42 -12.48
CA ARG A 213 1.65 18.12 -11.80
C ARG A 213 1.01 18.23 -10.43
N MET A 214 1.23 19.33 -9.71
CA MET A 214 0.61 19.52 -8.41
C MET A 214 -0.87 19.86 -8.56
N ILE A 215 -1.24 20.67 -9.57
CA ILE A 215 -2.64 20.94 -9.89
C ILE A 215 -3.36 19.64 -10.31
N ALA A 216 -2.75 18.84 -11.18
CA ALA A 216 -3.34 17.58 -11.62
C ALA A 216 -3.53 16.59 -10.46
N PHE A 217 -2.53 16.53 -9.58
CA PHE A 217 -2.55 15.70 -8.38
C PHE A 217 -3.64 16.13 -7.41
N GLU A 218 -3.76 17.42 -7.14
CA GLU A 218 -4.80 18.00 -6.27
C GLU A 218 -6.21 17.71 -6.81
N GLU A 219 -6.44 17.90 -8.11
CA GLU A 219 -7.73 17.60 -8.74
C GLU A 219 -8.08 16.10 -8.63
N ALA A 220 -7.14 15.21 -8.96
CA ALA A 220 -7.38 13.78 -8.87
C ALA A 220 -7.59 13.28 -7.44
N LEU A 221 -6.82 13.80 -6.47
CA LEU A 221 -7.03 13.46 -5.06
C LEU A 221 -8.37 13.99 -4.55
N THR A 222 -8.81 15.16 -5.00
CA THR A 222 -10.14 15.69 -4.67
C THR A 222 -11.23 14.77 -5.22
N THR A 223 -11.10 14.30 -6.46
CA THR A 223 -12.01 13.30 -7.05
C THR A 223 -12.02 11.99 -6.26
N TRP A 224 -10.85 11.50 -5.86
CA TRP A 224 -10.73 10.28 -5.04
C TRP A 224 -11.36 10.45 -3.65
N ALA A 225 -11.12 11.57 -2.96
CA ALA A 225 -11.68 11.84 -1.65
C ALA A 225 -13.21 11.87 -1.71
N ASN A 226 -13.78 12.60 -2.69
CA ASN A 226 -15.23 12.63 -2.93
C ASN A 226 -15.78 11.23 -3.25
N TRP A 227 -15.04 10.44 -4.03
CA TRP A 227 -15.45 9.06 -4.32
C TRP A 227 -15.51 8.22 -3.04
N VAL A 228 -14.52 8.33 -2.15
CA VAL A 228 -14.50 7.61 -0.86
C VAL A 228 -15.71 8.02 -0.01
N ASP A 229 -15.94 9.32 0.18
CA ASP A 229 -17.05 9.84 1.00
C ASP A 229 -18.42 9.39 0.49
N LEU A 230 -18.58 9.26 -0.83
CA LEU A 230 -19.83 8.84 -1.47
C LEU A 230 -20.05 7.32 -1.48
N ASN A 231 -18.97 6.51 -1.44
CA ASN A 231 -19.06 5.08 -1.74
C ASN A 231 -18.65 4.17 -0.58
N ILE A 232 -17.96 4.68 0.44
CA ILE A 232 -17.42 3.88 1.54
C ILE A 232 -18.13 4.21 2.85
N ASP A 233 -18.68 3.18 3.49
CA ASP A 233 -19.28 3.28 4.82
C ASP A 233 -18.18 3.12 5.89
N PRO A 234 -17.82 4.19 6.64
CA PRO A 234 -16.73 4.15 7.62
C PRO A 234 -17.03 3.26 8.84
N THR A 235 -18.29 2.83 9.02
CA THR A 235 -18.68 1.87 10.06
C THR A 235 -18.33 0.43 9.67
N LYS A 236 -18.20 0.15 8.36
CA LYS A 236 -17.92 -1.19 7.81
C LYS A 236 -16.48 -1.32 7.32
N SER A 237 -15.97 -0.26 6.70
CA SER A 237 -14.66 -0.25 6.05
C SER A 237 -13.72 0.74 6.71
N LYS A 238 -12.44 0.37 6.83
CA LYS A 238 -11.36 1.29 7.20
C LYS A 238 -10.62 1.76 5.95
N VAL A 239 -10.39 3.06 5.84
CA VAL A 239 -9.68 3.66 4.71
C VAL A 239 -8.39 4.30 5.20
N PHE A 240 -7.29 4.01 4.51
CA PHE A 240 -5.97 4.58 4.75
C PHE A 240 -5.42 5.18 3.47
N PHE A 241 -4.61 6.22 3.61
CA PHE A 241 -3.81 6.77 2.53
C PHE A 241 -2.35 6.79 2.97
N GLN A 242 -1.50 6.02 2.29
CA GLN A 242 -0.06 6.03 2.49
C GLN A 242 0.52 7.28 1.83
N GLY A 243 1.22 8.11 2.62
CA GLY A 243 1.93 9.28 2.14
C GLY A 243 3.06 8.95 1.15
N VAL A 244 3.66 10.01 0.62
CA VAL A 244 4.73 9.93 -0.38
C VAL A 244 5.96 9.19 0.16
N SER A 245 6.42 8.15 -0.54
CA SER A 245 7.73 7.55 -0.23
C SER A 245 8.85 8.43 -0.78
N PRO A 246 9.87 8.76 0.02
CA PRO A 246 11.02 9.53 -0.45
C PRO A 246 11.85 8.73 -1.46
N SER A 247 12.44 9.45 -2.41
CA SER A 247 13.47 8.94 -3.31
C SER A 247 14.83 9.42 -2.81
N HIS A 248 15.86 8.58 -2.91
CA HIS A 248 17.21 8.84 -2.38
C HIS A 248 18.26 9.04 -3.48
N TYR A 249 17.82 9.40 -4.69
CA TYR A 249 18.71 9.82 -5.76
C TYR A 249 19.26 11.21 -5.44
N LYS A 250 20.54 11.43 -5.74
CA LYS A 250 21.17 12.76 -5.70
C LYS A 250 21.06 13.42 -7.06
#